data_AF-A0A948W0X0-F1
#
_entry.id   AF-A0A948W0X0-F1
#
_cell.length_a   1.000
_cell.length_b   1.000
_cell.length_c   1.000
_cell.angle_alpha   90.00
_cell.angle_beta   90.00
_cell.angle_gamma   90.00
#
_symmetry.space_group_name_H-M   'P 1'
#
loop_
_entity.id
_entity.type
_entity.pdbx_description
1 polymer ?
#
loop_
_entity_poly.entity_id
_entity_poly.type
_entity_poly.pdbx_seq_one_letter_code
_entity_poly.pdbx_strand_id
1 'polypeptide(L)'
;MLSFSRPRDFVKCTKCGRVNFVRRDYLKSLTHSYWCKHCRLIWRPKTFEDRAKLSLAHRKYNLDESFFKKINNEEKAYWLGFLSGDGAITENKVRITLSIKDKKHLKKFKKAVKWTGKDYYHKDTDALEVYFRSFKMITDLVQYYIIPRKTFTVRFPDIRKSLERHFIRGVFDADGCINRATRVSRRKSGQIYICYGGEFNIEGNKEFVSVIQSRLVGLGLPFTSINYSGKSINRIRYGGINQLKTIYKYLYENATIFLERKKKLYEDILKNYHYEIIRQKELKSSKTVVAKI
;
A
#
# COMPACT_ATOMS: atom_id res chain seq x y z
N MET A 1 -30.22 16.54 12.45
CA MET A 1 -29.32 16.29 11.30
C MET A 1 -28.07 17.13 11.49
N LEU A 2 -26.95 16.56 11.95
CA LEU A 2 -25.73 17.34 12.22
C LEU A 2 -24.64 16.98 11.21
N SER A 3 -24.36 17.96 10.35
CA SER A 3 -23.27 17.97 9.38
C SER A 3 -21.92 17.97 10.09
N PHE A 4 -21.13 16.91 9.91
CA PHE A 4 -19.73 16.90 10.37
C PHE A 4 -18.84 17.68 9.40
N SER A 5 -18.77 19.00 9.56
CA SER A 5 -17.68 19.81 8.99
C SER A 5 -16.43 19.65 9.87
N ARG A 6 -15.35 19.11 9.31
CA ARG A 6 -14.05 19.08 10.01
C ARG A 6 -13.49 20.52 10.15
N PRO A 7 -12.96 20.90 11.32
CA PRO A 7 -12.36 22.22 11.50
C PRO A 7 -11.14 22.39 10.57
N ARG A 8 -11.03 23.58 9.97
CA ARG A 8 -9.83 24.00 9.23
C ARG A 8 -8.86 24.59 10.25
N ASP A 9 -7.72 23.94 10.46
CA ASP A 9 -6.63 24.52 11.26
C ASP A 9 -5.88 25.55 10.40
N PHE A 10 -5.76 26.78 10.91
CA PHE A 10 -5.11 27.87 10.22
C PHE A 10 -3.79 28.28 10.88
N VAL A 11 -2.80 28.71 10.10
CA VAL A 11 -1.47 29.15 10.59
C VAL A 11 -1.36 30.68 10.53
N LYS A 12 -0.82 31.31 11.59
CA LYS A 12 -0.60 32.76 11.75
C LYS A 12 0.83 33.17 11.36
N CYS A 13 0.99 34.33 10.72
CA CYS A 13 2.30 34.92 10.39
C CYS A 13 3.03 35.41 11.66
N THR A 14 4.30 35.07 11.86
CA THR A 14 5.09 35.39 13.07
C THR A 14 5.45 36.87 13.22
N LYS A 15 5.41 37.66 12.13
CA LYS A 15 5.71 39.10 12.15
C LYS A 15 4.48 40.00 12.37
N CYS A 16 3.30 39.63 11.85
CA CYS A 16 2.09 40.49 11.93
C CYS A 16 0.87 39.81 12.58
N GLY A 17 0.99 38.58 13.05
CA GLY A 17 -0.07 37.84 13.74
C GLY A 17 -1.27 37.40 12.89
N ARG A 18 -1.36 37.82 11.61
CA ARG A 18 -2.51 37.54 10.73
C ARG A 18 -2.48 36.13 10.16
N VAL A 19 -3.66 35.51 10.08
CA VAL A 19 -3.90 34.13 9.60
C VAL A 19 -3.79 34.05 8.08
N ASN A 20 -3.08 33.04 7.54
CA ASN A 20 -2.82 32.98 6.10
C ASN A 20 -3.02 31.63 5.37
N PHE A 21 -3.02 30.47 6.04
CA PHE A 21 -2.91 29.19 5.32
C PHE A 21 -3.90 28.13 5.77
N VAL A 22 -4.34 27.30 4.82
CA VAL A 22 -5.03 26.02 5.05
C VAL A 22 -3.99 24.91 4.93
N ARG A 23 -4.07 23.83 5.73
CA ARG A 23 -3.10 22.72 5.84
C ARG A 23 -2.54 22.12 4.51
N ARG A 24 -3.19 22.38 3.35
CA ARG A 24 -2.73 22.07 1.98
C ARG A 24 -1.56 22.96 1.49
N ASP A 25 -1.31 24.10 2.11
CA ASP A 25 -0.23 25.05 1.77
C ASP A 25 1.13 24.66 2.41
N TYR A 26 1.14 23.63 3.26
CA TYR A 26 2.26 23.16 4.09
C TYR A 26 3.49 22.63 3.30
N LEU A 27 3.28 22.03 2.12
CA LEU A 27 4.39 21.48 1.30
C LEU A 27 5.26 22.56 0.63
N LYS A 28 4.93 23.85 0.77
CA LYS A 28 5.69 24.98 0.20
C LYS A 28 6.45 25.84 1.22
N SER A 29 6.26 25.68 2.52
CA SER A 29 7.08 26.37 3.54
C SER A 29 8.41 25.67 3.84
N LEU A 30 8.63 24.47 3.30
CA LEU A 30 9.73 23.59 3.73
C LEU A 30 11.06 23.76 2.98
N THR A 31 11.16 24.67 2.01
CA THR A 31 12.45 24.93 1.33
C THR A 31 12.94 26.38 1.38
N HIS A 32 12.21 27.39 1.86
CA HIS A 32 12.70 28.78 1.99
C HIS A 32 11.95 29.55 3.10
N SER A 33 12.66 30.41 3.82
CA SER A 33 12.33 30.97 5.15
C SER A 33 11.45 32.24 5.19
N TYR A 34 10.92 32.79 4.09
CA TYR A 34 10.32 34.15 4.13
C TYR A 34 9.12 34.35 3.18
N TRP A 35 7.87 34.33 3.69
CA TRP A 35 6.75 35.03 3.03
C TRP A 35 5.53 35.31 3.93
N CYS A 36 5.09 36.57 4.01
CA CYS A 36 3.90 37.02 4.73
C CYS A 36 3.19 38.12 3.92
N LYS A 37 1.92 37.93 3.54
CA LYS A 37 1.17 38.83 2.62
C LYS A 37 1.07 40.30 3.08
N HIS A 38 1.30 40.55 4.36
CA HIS A 38 1.26 41.90 4.95
C HIS A 38 2.64 42.56 5.06
N CYS A 39 3.71 41.78 4.92
CA CYS A 39 5.09 42.24 5.07
C CYS A 39 5.80 42.05 3.71
N ARG A 40 5.54 42.94 2.75
CA ARG A 40 6.08 42.86 1.38
C ARG A 40 7.59 43.13 1.37
N LEU A 41 8.40 42.11 1.08
CA LEU A 41 9.65 42.26 0.31
C LEU A 41 9.82 41.02 -0.61
N ILE A 42 10.16 41.33 -1.86
CA ILE A 42 10.14 40.60 -3.14
C ILE A 42 10.27 39.05 -3.07
N TRP A 43 9.19 38.35 -3.46
CA TRP A 43 9.25 36.98 -4.00
C TRP A 43 8.14 36.80 -5.05
N ARG A 44 8.48 36.31 -6.26
CA ARG A 44 7.52 35.94 -7.30
C ARG A 44 7.21 34.44 -7.20
N PRO A 45 6.00 34.02 -6.78
CA PRO A 45 5.61 32.62 -6.85
C PRO A 45 5.61 32.14 -8.29
N LYS A 46 6.45 31.15 -8.60
CA LYS A 46 6.28 30.32 -9.80
C LYS A 46 4.94 29.59 -9.69
N THR A 47 4.07 29.79 -10.67
CA THR A 47 2.76 29.14 -10.79
C THR A 47 2.90 27.61 -10.84
N PHE A 48 1.80 26.87 -10.74
CA PHE A 48 1.83 25.42 -10.95
C PHE A 48 2.43 25.10 -12.33
N GLU A 49 2.02 25.87 -13.34
CA GLU A 49 2.46 25.79 -14.72
C GLU A 49 3.97 26.03 -14.84
N ASP A 50 4.52 27.05 -14.16
CA ASP A 50 5.95 27.32 -14.16
C ASP A 50 6.77 26.19 -13.54
N ARG A 51 6.27 25.59 -12.44
CA ARG A 51 6.92 24.45 -11.80
C ARG A 51 6.87 23.20 -12.66
N ALA A 52 5.74 22.95 -13.33
CA ALA A 52 5.59 21.85 -14.28
C ALA A 52 6.53 22.03 -15.48
N LYS A 53 6.61 23.23 -16.06
CA LYS A 53 7.52 23.57 -17.16
C LYS A 53 8.99 23.37 -16.78
N LEU A 54 9.42 23.83 -15.60
CA LEU A 54 10.79 23.61 -15.12
C LEU A 54 11.09 22.13 -14.86
N SER A 55 10.15 21.40 -14.25
CA SER A 55 10.29 19.96 -14.03
C SER A 55 10.42 19.19 -15.34
N LEU A 56 9.73 19.64 -16.39
CA LEU A 56 9.82 19.06 -17.73
C LEU A 56 11.14 19.44 -18.43
N ALA A 57 11.54 20.71 -18.35
CA ALA A 57 12.79 21.19 -18.96
C ALA A 57 14.04 20.48 -18.42
N HIS A 58 14.03 20.07 -17.15
CA HIS A 58 15.15 19.35 -16.52
C HIS A 58 15.06 17.82 -16.70
N ARG A 59 14.06 17.31 -17.43
CA ARG A 59 13.83 15.87 -17.56
C ARG A 59 14.70 15.27 -18.67
N LYS A 60 15.65 14.43 -18.27
CA LYS A 60 16.52 13.66 -19.17
C LYS A 60 15.86 12.39 -19.76
N TYR A 61 14.91 11.79 -19.04
CA TYR A 61 14.34 10.48 -19.36
C TYR A 61 12.84 10.59 -19.60
N ASN A 62 12.29 9.76 -20.49
CA ASN A 62 10.85 9.74 -20.75
C ASN A 62 10.07 9.35 -19.49
N LEU A 63 8.90 9.94 -19.30
CA LEU A 63 7.96 9.65 -18.21
C LEU A 63 6.56 10.09 -18.63
N ASP A 64 5.56 9.22 -18.52
CA ASP A 64 4.16 9.59 -18.62
C ASP A 64 3.68 10.25 -17.33
N GLU A 65 3.79 11.58 -17.24
CA GLU A 65 3.32 12.33 -16.07
C GLU A 65 1.81 12.32 -15.89
N SER A 66 1.05 11.89 -16.90
CA SER A 66 -0.41 11.83 -16.84
C SER A 66 -0.93 10.50 -16.29
N PHE A 67 -0.04 9.54 -16.01
CA PHE A 67 -0.40 8.19 -15.60
C PHE A 67 -1.37 8.18 -14.41
N PHE A 68 -1.10 8.99 -13.38
CA PHE A 68 -1.94 9.10 -12.19
C PHE A 68 -2.99 10.21 -12.26
N LYS A 69 -3.13 10.97 -13.36
CA LYS A 69 -4.12 12.04 -13.49
C LYS A 69 -5.56 11.56 -13.27
N LYS A 70 -5.86 10.34 -13.73
CA LYS A 70 -7.16 9.68 -13.55
C LYS A 70 -6.97 8.18 -13.46
N ILE A 71 -7.44 7.60 -12.36
CA ILE A 71 -7.46 6.15 -12.14
C ILE A 71 -8.69 5.56 -12.82
N ASN A 72 -8.53 5.11 -14.06
CA ASN A 72 -9.62 4.64 -14.92
C ASN A 72 -9.47 3.20 -15.43
N ASN A 73 -8.41 2.50 -15.04
CA ASN A 73 -8.16 1.12 -15.45
C ASN A 73 -7.48 0.32 -14.32
N GLU A 74 -7.35 -1.00 -14.54
CA GLU A 74 -6.70 -1.93 -13.63
C GLU A 74 -5.26 -1.53 -13.30
N GLU A 75 -4.43 -1.27 -14.31
CA GLU A 75 -3.00 -1.03 -14.15
C GLU A 75 -2.72 0.21 -13.27
N LYS A 76 -3.45 1.30 -13.49
CA LYS A 76 -3.31 2.53 -12.70
C LYS A 76 -3.77 2.34 -11.25
N ALA A 77 -4.89 1.65 -11.05
CA ALA A 77 -5.41 1.37 -9.71
C ALA A 77 -4.44 0.48 -8.93
N TYR A 78 -3.90 -0.54 -9.60
CA TYR A 78 -2.88 -1.43 -9.05
C TYR A 78 -1.64 -0.65 -8.60
N TRP A 79 -1.04 0.16 -9.47
CA TRP A 79 0.17 0.91 -9.11
C TRP A 79 -0.09 1.98 -8.05
N LEU A 80 -1.28 2.57 -8.01
CA LEU A 80 -1.67 3.47 -6.92
C LEU A 80 -1.68 2.74 -5.58
N GLY A 81 -2.25 1.53 -5.55
CA GLY A 81 -2.23 0.65 -4.38
C GLY A 81 -0.82 0.24 -3.98
N PHE A 82 0.00 -0.17 -4.95
CA PHE A 82 1.38 -0.58 -4.71
C PHE A 82 2.22 0.57 -4.13
N LEU A 83 2.06 1.77 -4.68
CA LEU A 83 2.69 2.99 -4.16
C LEU A 83 2.19 3.39 -2.76
N SER A 84 1.04 2.89 -2.32
CA SER A 84 0.53 3.16 -0.97
C SER A 84 1.33 2.42 0.11
N GLY A 85 1.91 1.26 -0.23
CA GLY A 85 2.83 0.48 0.62
C GLY A 85 4.30 0.82 0.35
N ASP A 86 4.87 0.24 -0.71
CA ASP A 86 6.32 0.29 -1.01
C ASP A 86 6.78 1.58 -1.72
N GLY A 87 5.84 2.50 -2.01
CA GLY A 87 6.15 3.77 -2.66
C GLY A 87 6.65 4.83 -1.68
N ALA A 88 7.82 5.40 -1.93
CA ALA A 88 8.30 6.59 -1.23
C ALA A 88 8.06 7.85 -2.06
N ILE A 89 7.32 8.83 -1.49
CA ILE A 89 7.06 10.13 -2.12
C ILE A 89 7.69 11.22 -1.27
N THR A 90 8.42 12.12 -1.92
CA THR A 90 8.86 13.41 -1.37
C THR A 90 8.26 14.55 -2.19
N GLU A 91 8.60 15.80 -1.87
CA GLU A 91 8.06 16.99 -2.56
C GLU A 91 8.25 17.00 -4.08
N ASN A 92 9.31 16.35 -4.57
CA ASN A 92 9.67 16.36 -5.99
C ASN A 92 10.12 15.01 -6.53
N LYS A 93 10.02 13.93 -5.75
CA LYS A 93 10.47 12.59 -6.15
C LYS A 93 9.42 11.53 -5.81
N VAL A 94 9.15 10.66 -6.78
CA VAL A 94 8.47 9.38 -6.57
C VAL A 94 9.52 8.30 -6.69
N ARG A 95 9.49 7.33 -5.79
CA ARG A 95 10.46 6.24 -5.69
C ARG A 95 9.77 4.92 -5.35
N ILE A 96 10.25 3.85 -5.95
CA ILE A 96 9.99 2.47 -5.56
C ILE A 96 11.33 1.75 -5.41
N THR A 97 11.52 1.06 -4.28
CA THR A 97 12.69 0.24 -4.02
C THR A 97 12.21 -1.19 -3.72
N LEU A 98 12.65 -2.16 -4.50
CA LEU A 98 12.27 -3.57 -4.35
C LEU A 98 13.51 -4.46 -4.28
N SER A 99 13.41 -5.59 -3.57
CA SER A 99 14.47 -6.61 -3.58
C SER A 99 14.75 -7.10 -5.01
N ILE A 100 16.00 -7.50 -5.28
CA ILE A 100 16.45 -7.95 -6.61
C ILE A 100 15.58 -9.08 -7.19
N LYS A 101 15.02 -9.94 -6.32
CA LYS A 101 14.11 -11.03 -6.70
C LYS A 101 12.85 -10.52 -7.42
N ASP A 102 12.43 -9.30 -7.11
CA ASP A 102 11.25 -8.64 -7.66
C ASP A 102 11.60 -7.67 -8.82
N LYS A 103 12.81 -7.77 -9.41
CA LYS A 103 13.26 -6.90 -10.52
C LYS A 103 12.30 -6.88 -11.71
N LYS A 104 11.64 -8.01 -12.00
CA LYS A 104 10.66 -8.11 -13.10
C LYS A 104 9.45 -7.23 -12.82
N HIS A 105 9.04 -7.14 -11.56
CA HIS A 105 7.94 -6.28 -11.13
C HIS A 105 8.30 -4.79 -11.26
N LEU A 106 9.53 -4.42 -10.88
CA LEU A 106 10.05 -3.07 -11.10
C LEU A 106 10.08 -2.69 -12.60
N LYS A 107 10.42 -3.64 -13.48
CA LYS A 107 10.33 -3.43 -14.95
C LYS A 107 8.89 -3.19 -15.43
N LYS A 108 7.89 -3.87 -14.85
CA LYS A 108 6.48 -3.59 -15.15
C LYS A 108 6.12 -2.16 -14.78
N PHE A 109 6.57 -1.67 -13.62
CA PHE A 109 6.33 -0.28 -13.22
C PHE A 109 6.96 0.71 -14.22
N LYS A 110 8.24 0.50 -14.57
CA LYS A 110 8.93 1.35 -15.57
C LYS A 110 8.14 1.40 -16.88
N LYS A 111 7.66 0.25 -17.37
CA LYS A 111 6.85 0.17 -18.59
C LYS A 111 5.53 0.95 -18.45
N ALA A 112 4.81 0.78 -17.34
CA ALA A 112 3.53 1.43 -17.08
C ALA A 112 3.64 2.96 -17.12
N VAL A 113 4.67 3.53 -16.46
CA VAL A 113 4.90 4.98 -16.44
C VAL A 113 5.77 5.47 -17.60
N LYS A 114 6.10 4.61 -18.58
CA LYS A 114 6.98 4.90 -19.72
C LYS A 114 8.35 5.48 -19.32
N TRP A 115 8.90 5.02 -18.20
CA TRP A 115 10.18 5.46 -17.66
C TRP A 115 11.37 4.83 -18.40
N THR A 116 12.20 5.67 -19.03
CA THR A 116 13.43 5.21 -19.74
C THR A 116 14.72 5.44 -18.94
N GLY A 117 14.62 5.91 -17.69
CA GLY A 117 15.80 6.11 -16.85
C GLY A 117 16.37 4.83 -16.27
N LYS A 118 17.55 4.97 -15.66
CA LYS A 118 18.26 3.87 -15.03
C LYS A 118 17.63 3.46 -13.69
N ASP A 119 17.89 2.21 -13.36
CA ASP A 119 17.70 1.60 -12.05
C ASP A 119 18.99 1.73 -11.23
N TYR A 120 18.85 1.86 -9.93
CA TYR A 120 19.95 2.03 -8.98
C TYR A 120 20.02 0.80 -8.09
N TYR A 121 21.16 0.12 -8.08
CA TYR A 121 21.36 -1.06 -7.25
C TYR A 121 21.96 -0.69 -5.89
N HIS A 122 21.30 -1.13 -4.81
CA HIS A 122 21.75 -0.99 -3.43
C HIS A 122 22.36 -2.32 -2.98
N LYS A 123 23.69 -2.35 -2.87
CA LYS A 123 24.45 -3.55 -2.50
C LYS A 123 24.09 -4.05 -1.09
N ASP A 124 23.95 -3.14 -0.13
CA ASP A 124 23.77 -3.48 1.29
C ASP A 124 22.43 -4.17 1.58
N THR A 125 21.42 -3.93 0.75
CA THR A 125 20.06 -4.47 0.92
C THR A 125 19.62 -5.40 -0.20
N ASP A 126 20.53 -5.68 -1.15
CA ASP A 126 20.26 -6.44 -2.38
C ASP A 126 18.94 -6.02 -3.06
N ALA A 127 18.85 -4.70 -3.33
CA ALA A 127 17.63 -4.06 -3.81
C ALA A 127 17.87 -3.16 -5.03
N LEU A 128 16.85 -3.04 -5.88
CA LEU A 128 16.80 -2.11 -7.00
C LEU A 128 15.84 -0.97 -6.70
N GLU A 129 16.29 0.25 -6.95
CA GLU A 129 15.52 1.48 -6.82
C GLU A 129 15.26 2.08 -8.21
N VAL A 130 14.02 2.48 -8.45
CA VAL A 130 13.65 3.42 -9.52
C VAL A 130 13.07 4.65 -8.86
N TYR A 131 13.58 5.81 -9.25
CA TYR A 131 12.98 7.09 -8.89
C TYR A 131 12.95 8.03 -10.08
N PHE A 132 11.99 8.95 -10.04
CA PHE A 132 11.87 10.02 -11.01
C PHE A 132 11.30 11.28 -10.35
N ARG A 133 11.54 12.42 -11.00
CA ARG A 133 11.03 13.72 -10.57
C ARG A 133 9.91 14.19 -11.49
N SER A 134 8.72 14.36 -10.91
CA SER A 134 7.54 14.89 -11.60
C SER A 134 6.63 15.58 -10.60
N PHE A 135 6.58 16.91 -10.69
CA PHE A 135 5.70 17.70 -9.85
C PHE A 135 4.22 17.41 -10.14
N LYS A 136 3.88 17.18 -11.43
CA LYS A 136 2.53 16.84 -11.86
C LYS A 136 2.08 15.50 -11.29
N MET A 137 2.89 14.45 -11.45
CA MET A 137 2.56 13.13 -10.93
C MET A 137 2.43 13.11 -9.40
N ILE A 138 3.29 13.84 -8.69
CA ILE A 138 3.19 13.98 -7.23
C ILE A 138 1.90 14.68 -6.83
N THR A 139 1.52 15.73 -7.55
CA THR A 139 0.26 16.44 -7.30
C THR A 139 -0.94 15.52 -7.52
N ASP A 140 -0.93 14.70 -8.57
CA ASP A 140 -1.96 13.70 -8.83
C ASP A 140 -2.03 12.65 -7.70
N LEU A 141 -0.89 12.11 -7.26
CA LEU A 141 -0.81 11.14 -6.15
C LEU A 141 -1.34 11.71 -4.82
N VAL A 142 -1.07 12.99 -4.54
CA VAL A 142 -1.57 13.69 -3.35
C VAL A 142 -3.10 13.79 -3.35
N GLN A 143 -3.74 13.93 -4.53
CA GLN A 143 -5.20 13.93 -4.64
C GLN A 143 -5.82 12.59 -4.20
N TYR A 144 -5.08 11.49 -4.41
CA TYR A 144 -5.46 10.16 -3.96
C TYR A 144 -4.95 9.81 -2.55
N TYR A 145 -4.56 10.81 -1.75
CA TYR A 145 -4.04 10.66 -0.39
C TYR A 145 -2.73 9.86 -0.27
N ILE A 146 -1.98 9.74 -1.37
CA ILE A 146 -0.68 9.07 -1.39
C ILE A 146 0.40 10.15 -1.17
N ILE A 147 0.70 10.42 0.10
CA ILE A 147 1.56 11.54 0.55
C ILE A 147 2.84 11.06 1.26
N PRO A 148 3.82 11.92 1.63
CA PRO A 148 4.95 11.48 2.47
C PRO A 148 4.50 10.94 3.85
N ARG A 149 5.30 10.06 4.48
CA ARG A 149 5.00 9.42 5.78
C ARG A 149 3.66 8.65 5.80
N LYS A 150 3.44 7.84 4.76
CA LYS A 150 2.19 7.11 4.47
C LYS A 150 1.75 6.17 5.58
N THR A 151 2.67 5.51 6.26
CA THR A 151 2.36 4.49 7.27
C THR A 151 1.31 4.95 8.28
N PHE A 152 1.32 6.23 8.66
CA PHE A 152 0.38 6.82 9.62
C PHE A 152 -0.75 7.63 9.00
N THR A 153 -0.69 7.90 7.69
CA THR A 153 -1.57 8.88 7.01
C THR A 153 -2.28 8.33 5.78
N VAL A 154 -1.99 7.09 5.39
CA VAL A 154 -2.61 6.44 4.23
C VAL A 154 -4.13 6.43 4.38
N ARG A 155 -4.82 6.78 3.30
CA ARG A 155 -6.27 6.73 3.23
C ARG A 155 -6.68 5.96 2.00
N PHE A 156 -7.85 5.35 2.08
CA PHE A 156 -8.42 4.70 0.92
C PHE A 156 -8.79 5.79 -0.10
N PRO A 157 -8.31 5.71 -1.35
CA PRO A 157 -8.52 6.75 -2.34
C PRO A 157 -9.95 6.76 -2.83
N ASP A 158 -10.45 7.93 -3.23
CA ASP A 158 -11.74 8.05 -3.92
C ASP A 158 -11.57 7.63 -5.39
N ILE A 159 -11.88 6.36 -5.66
CA ILE A 159 -11.83 5.74 -6.98
C ILE A 159 -13.11 4.95 -7.27
N ARG A 160 -13.37 4.66 -8.54
CA ARG A 160 -14.53 3.85 -8.94
C ARG A 160 -14.53 2.51 -8.19
N LYS A 161 -15.69 2.10 -7.65
CA LYS A 161 -15.86 0.81 -6.95
C LYS A 161 -15.33 -0.40 -7.73
N SER A 162 -15.50 -0.40 -9.05
CA SER A 162 -15.01 -1.47 -9.93
C SER A 162 -13.47 -1.59 -9.97
N LEU A 163 -12.74 -0.55 -9.55
CA LEU A 163 -11.27 -0.51 -9.52
C LEU A 163 -10.70 -0.76 -8.13
N GLU A 164 -11.51 -0.76 -7.07
CA GLU A 164 -11.07 -0.96 -5.69
C GLU A 164 -10.32 -2.28 -5.52
N ARG A 165 -10.79 -3.35 -6.18
CA ARG A 165 -10.13 -4.68 -6.11
C ARG A 165 -8.69 -4.63 -6.62
N HIS A 166 -8.41 -3.83 -7.64
CA HIS A 166 -7.07 -3.67 -8.22
C HIS A 166 -6.17 -2.83 -7.31
N PHE A 167 -6.73 -1.78 -6.70
CA PHE A 167 -6.03 -1.00 -5.67
C PHE A 167 -5.66 -1.88 -4.47
N ILE A 168 -6.62 -2.65 -3.93
CA ILE A 168 -6.38 -3.56 -2.80
C ILE A 168 -5.34 -4.62 -3.17
N ARG A 169 -5.36 -5.16 -4.39
CA ARG A 169 -4.30 -6.05 -4.87
C ARG A 169 -2.94 -5.37 -4.89
N GLY A 170 -2.85 -4.13 -5.34
CA GLY A 170 -1.61 -3.35 -5.30
C GLY A 170 -1.08 -3.18 -3.87
N VAL A 171 -1.96 -2.83 -2.94
CA VAL A 171 -1.63 -2.71 -1.50
C VAL A 171 -1.13 -4.04 -0.95
N PHE A 172 -1.84 -5.13 -1.24
CA PHE A 172 -1.45 -6.47 -0.82
C PHE A 172 -0.10 -6.89 -1.41
N ASP A 173 0.12 -6.61 -2.69
CA ASP A 173 1.36 -7.00 -3.38
C ASP A 173 2.57 -6.20 -2.89
N ALA A 174 2.38 -4.97 -2.43
CA ALA A 174 3.40 -4.18 -1.74
C ALA A 174 3.60 -4.66 -0.29
N ASP A 175 2.66 -4.33 0.60
CA ASP A 175 2.85 -4.43 2.06
C ASP A 175 2.09 -5.62 2.70
N GLY A 176 1.20 -6.26 1.94
CA GLY A 176 0.48 -7.45 2.42
C GLY A 176 1.37 -8.69 2.57
N CYS A 177 0.87 -9.68 3.30
CA CYS A 177 1.61 -10.91 3.57
C CYS A 177 0.71 -12.14 3.39
N ILE A 178 1.26 -13.19 2.77
CA ILE A 178 0.66 -14.52 2.71
C ILE A 178 1.74 -15.52 3.11
N ASN A 179 1.49 -16.29 4.17
CA ASN A 179 2.44 -17.24 4.71
C ASN A 179 1.80 -18.62 4.84
N ARG A 180 2.62 -19.68 4.80
CA ARG A 180 2.18 -21.00 5.27
C ARG A 180 1.92 -20.92 6.78
N ALA A 181 0.88 -21.59 7.22
CA ALA A 181 0.49 -21.63 8.62
C ALA A 181 0.06 -23.05 8.99
N THR A 182 0.62 -23.57 10.08
CA THR A 182 0.16 -24.80 10.72
C THR A 182 -0.68 -24.42 11.92
N ARG A 183 -1.92 -24.91 11.99
CA ARG A 183 -2.84 -24.62 13.11
C ARG A 183 -3.28 -25.93 13.75
N VAL A 184 -3.10 -26.05 15.05
CA VAL A 184 -3.51 -27.22 15.82
C VAL A 184 -4.74 -26.86 16.63
N SER A 185 -5.81 -27.64 16.50
CA SER A 185 -7.01 -27.50 17.34
C SER A 185 -7.36 -28.82 18.01
N ARG A 186 -7.81 -28.75 19.25
CA ARG A 186 -8.19 -29.92 20.05
C ARG A 186 -9.68 -29.89 20.31
N ARG A 187 -10.36 -31.01 20.04
CA ARG A 187 -11.77 -31.19 20.42
C ARG A 187 -11.86 -31.86 21.79
N LYS A 188 -12.98 -31.62 22.48
CA LYS A 188 -13.29 -32.29 23.77
C LYS A 188 -13.31 -33.83 23.65
N SER A 189 -13.55 -34.37 22.46
CA SER A 189 -13.49 -35.82 22.16
C SER A 189 -12.07 -36.42 22.15
N GLY A 190 -11.01 -35.64 22.39
CA GLY A 190 -9.62 -36.10 22.33
C GLY A 190 -9.04 -36.19 20.91
N GLN A 191 -9.79 -35.78 19.89
CA GLN A 191 -9.28 -35.62 18.52
C GLN A 191 -8.46 -34.33 18.39
N ILE A 192 -7.30 -34.44 17.76
CA ILE A 192 -6.44 -33.32 17.40
C ILE A 192 -6.52 -33.13 15.89
N TYR A 193 -6.87 -31.93 15.46
CA TYR A 193 -6.89 -31.54 14.06
C TYR A 193 -5.69 -30.65 13.79
N ILE A 194 -4.83 -31.06 12.87
CA ILE A 194 -3.70 -30.27 12.37
C ILE A 194 -4.07 -29.77 10.99
N CYS A 195 -4.11 -28.45 10.82
CA CYS A 195 -4.39 -27.80 9.56
C CYS A 195 -3.09 -27.26 8.98
N TYR A 196 -2.72 -27.72 7.79
CA TYR A 196 -1.62 -27.19 7.00
C TYR A 196 -2.20 -26.31 5.91
N GLY A 197 -2.04 -24.99 6.06
CA GLY A 197 -2.67 -24.02 5.18
C GLY A 197 -1.88 -22.73 5.10
N GLY A 198 -2.60 -21.60 5.10
CA GLY A 198 -1.97 -20.29 5.13
C GLY A 198 -2.77 -19.21 5.82
N GLU A 199 -2.13 -18.06 5.94
CA GLU A 199 -2.69 -16.87 6.56
C GLU A 199 -2.39 -15.65 5.69
N PHE A 200 -3.46 -14.99 5.24
CA PHE A 200 -3.45 -13.72 4.56
C PHE A 200 -3.51 -12.57 5.56
N ASN A 201 -2.69 -11.55 5.35
CA ASN A 201 -2.59 -10.37 6.19
C ASN A 201 -2.46 -9.09 5.36
N ILE A 202 -3.14 -8.02 5.78
CA ILE A 202 -2.89 -6.64 5.33
C ILE A 202 -2.69 -5.77 6.55
N GLU A 203 -1.73 -4.85 6.46
CA GLU A 203 -1.38 -3.89 7.50
C GLU A 203 -1.64 -2.44 7.04
N GLY A 204 -1.78 -1.54 8.01
CA GLY A 204 -1.96 -0.11 7.79
C GLY A 204 -2.52 0.60 9.02
N ASN A 205 -2.89 1.87 8.90
CA ASN A 205 -3.64 2.51 9.98
C ASN A 205 -5.08 1.95 10.07
N LYS A 206 -5.73 2.21 11.21
CA LYS A 206 -7.03 1.62 11.54
C LYS A 206 -8.10 1.97 10.51
N GLU A 207 -8.20 3.22 10.09
CA GLU A 207 -9.19 3.68 9.12
C GLU A 207 -9.02 2.97 7.78
N PHE A 208 -7.78 2.89 7.29
CA PHE A 208 -7.45 2.26 6.02
C PHE A 208 -7.77 0.76 6.02
N VAL A 209 -7.31 0.05 7.06
CA VAL A 209 -7.53 -1.39 7.22
C VAL A 209 -9.02 -1.70 7.40
N SER A 210 -9.76 -0.85 8.12
CA SER A 210 -11.21 -1.02 8.31
C SER A 210 -11.96 -0.95 6.98
N VAL A 211 -11.59 -0.03 6.07
CA VAL A 211 -12.23 0.06 4.74
C VAL A 211 -11.97 -1.21 3.93
N ILE A 212 -10.73 -1.70 3.90
CA ILE A 212 -10.38 -2.96 3.22
C ILE A 212 -11.17 -4.12 3.81
N GLN A 213 -11.26 -4.20 5.15
CA GLN A 213 -12.04 -5.22 5.83
C GLN A 213 -13.52 -5.16 5.43
N SER A 214 -14.13 -3.98 5.39
CA SER A 214 -15.53 -3.83 4.95
C SER A 214 -15.73 -4.33 3.52
N ARG A 215 -14.75 -4.14 2.61
CA ARG A 215 -14.82 -4.71 1.26
C ARG A 215 -14.77 -6.22 1.27
N LEU A 216 -13.88 -6.81 2.08
CA LEU A 216 -13.78 -8.26 2.21
C LEU A 216 -15.04 -8.87 2.85
N VAL A 217 -15.58 -8.25 3.88
CA VAL A 217 -16.85 -8.67 4.52
C VAL A 217 -18.00 -8.60 3.53
N GLY A 218 -18.03 -7.59 2.65
CA GLY A 218 -18.99 -7.50 1.54
C GLY A 218 -18.92 -8.66 0.53
N LEU A 219 -17.83 -9.46 0.54
CA LEU A 219 -17.69 -10.68 -0.25
C LEU A 219 -18.13 -11.94 0.53
N GLY A 220 -18.71 -11.79 1.72
CA GLY A 220 -19.12 -12.90 2.59
C GLY A 220 -18.02 -13.41 3.53
N LEU A 221 -16.90 -12.69 3.68
CA LEU A 221 -15.89 -13.06 4.68
C LEU A 221 -16.35 -12.69 6.10
N PRO A 222 -15.94 -13.46 7.13
CA PRO A 222 -16.27 -13.13 8.50
C PRO A 222 -15.62 -11.79 8.90
N PHE A 223 -16.28 -11.07 9.80
CA PHE A 223 -15.67 -9.93 10.47
C PHE A 223 -14.63 -10.45 11.48
N THR A 224 -13.38 -10.00 11.35
CA THR A 224 -12.25 -10.44 12.20
C THR A 224 -11.82 -9.32 13.13
N SER A 225 -11.16 -9.65 14.24
CA SER A 225 -10.51 -8.60 15.05
C SER A 225 -9.43 -7.89 14.23
N ILE A 226 -9.32 -6.57 14.42
CA ILE A 226 -8.19 -5.79 13.95
C ILE A 226 -7.16 -5.80 15.08
N ASN A 227 -6.04 -6.47 14.87
CA ASN A 227 -5.02 -6.62 15.89
C ASN A 227 -4.01 -5.47 15.80
N TYR A 228 -3.59 -4.98 16.96
CA TYR A 228 -2.56 -3.94 17.04
C TYR A 228 -1.17 -4.58 16.91
N SER A 229 -0.45 -4.21 15.86
CA SER A 229 1.00 -4.35 15.78
C SER A 229 1.55 -3.02 16.31
N GLY A 230 2.41 -3.04 17.33
CA GLY A 230 2.85 -1.82 18.03
C GLY A 230 3.18 -0.62 17.12
N LYS A 231 3.09 0.61 17.67
CA LYS A 231 3.26 1.90 16.95
C LYS A 231 2.18 2.19 15.89
N SER A 232 0.90 2.09 16.24
CA SER A 232 -0.25 2.54 15.42
C SER A 232 -0.52 1.74 14.14
N ILE A 233 0.09 0.55 13.99
CA ILE A 233 -0.13 -0.34 12.86
C ILE A 233 -1.21 -1.35 13.23
N ASN A 234 -2.19 -1.48 12.36
CA ASN A 234 -3.34 -2.35 12.52
C ASN A 234 -3.24 -3.44 11.47
N ARG A 235 -3.65 -4.66 11.82
CA ARG A 235 -3.61 -5.81 10.90
C ARG A 235 -4.95 -6.54 10.90
N ILE A 236 -5.43 -6.86 9.70
CA ILE A 236 -6.48 -7.88 9.50
C ILE A 236 -5.85 -9.20 9.07
N ARG A 237 -6.37 -10.31 9.60
CA ARG A 237 -5.87 -11.65 9.32
C ARG A 237 -7.00 -12.56 8.87
N TYR A 238 -6.78 -13.28 7.78
CA TYR A 238 -7.70 -14.30 7.29
C TYR A 238 -6.96 -15.61 7.07
N GLY A 239 -7.46 -16.65 7.72
CA GLY A 239 -7.06 -18.04 7.46
C GLY A 239 -8.30 -18.89 7.20
N GLY A 240 -8.08 -20.14 6.81
CA GLY A 240 -9.16 -21.04 6.38
C GLY A 240 -9.28 -21.07 4.86
N ILE A 241 -9.47 -22.27 4.31
CA ILE A 241 -9.43 -22.49 2.85
C ILE A 241 -10.48 -21.67 2.09
N ASN A 242 -11.69 -21.52 2.63
CA ASN A 242 -12.77 -20.80 1.96
C ASN A 242 -12.50 -19.29 1.91
N GLN A 243 -11.99 -18.72 3.01
CA GLN A 243 -11.60 -17.32 3.08
C GLN A 243 -10.46 -17.03 2.10
N LEU A 244 -9.43 -17.89 2.08
CA LEU A 244 -8.30 -17.75 1.18
C LEU A 244 -8.71 -17.89 -0.30
N LYS A 245 -9.57 -18.85 -0.65
CA LYS A 245 -10.11 -18.98 -2.02
C LYS A 245 -10.88 -17.72 -2.45
N THR A 246 -11.69 -17.17 -1.57
CA THR A 246 -12.50 -15.97 -1.86
C THR A 246 -11.62 -14.74 -2.06
N ILE A 247 -10.62 -14.53 -1.18
CA ILE A 247 -9.65 -13.44 -1.32
C ILE A 247 -8.82 -13.62 -2.59
N TYR A 248 -8.33 -14.82 -2.86
CA TYR A 248 -7.55 -15.11 -4.06
C TYR A 248 -8.32 -14.75 -5.33
N LYS A 249 -9.58 -15.19 -5.44
CA LYS A 249 -10.46 -14.84 -6.55
C LYS A 249 -10.63 -13.32 -6.66
N TYR A 250 -10.96 -12.65 -5.56
CA TYR A 250 -11.15 -11.19 -5.55
C TYR A 250 -9.92 -10.41 -6.06
N LEU A 251 -8.72 -10.82 -5.67
CA LEU A 251 -7.48 -10.15 -6.05
C LEU A 251 -7.05 -10.53 -7.48
N TYR A 252 -6.96 -11.83 -7.77
CA TYR A 252 -6.22 -12.33 -8.93
C TYR A 252 -7.07 -12.85 -10.09
N GLU A 253 -8.40 -12.97 -9.94
CA GLU A 253 -9.26 -13.37 -11.06
C GLU A 253 -9.17 -12.33 -12.19
N ASN A 254 -8.83 -12.82 -13.38
CA ASN A 254 -8.60 -12.04 -14.60
C ASN A 254 -7.59 -10.88 -14.43
N ALA A 255 -6.70 -10.97 -13.45
CA ALA A 255 -5.71 -9.93 -13.18
C ALA A 255 -4.61 -9.95 -14.24
N THR A 256 -4.34 -8.80 -14.86
CA THR A 256 -3.24 -8.65 -15.83
C THR A 256 -1.92 -8.22 -15.20
N ILE A 257 -1.98 -7.71 -13.96
CA ILE A 257 -0.83 -7.19 -13.23
C ILE A 257 -0.85 -7.59 -11.75
N PHE A 258 0.27 -8.16 -11.29
CA PHE A 258 0.49 -8.62 -9.93
C PHE A 258 1.97 -8.90 -9.68
N LEU A 259 2.33 -9.09 -8.40
CA LEU A 259 3.64 -9.54 -7.96
C LEU A 259 3.72 -11.07 -7.97
N GLU A 260 4.52 -11.62 -8.89
CA GLU A 260 4.57 -13.05 -9.22
C GLU A 260 4.87 -13.93 -8.01
N ARG A 261 5.83 -13.53 -7.15
CA ARG A 261 6.19 -14.35 -5.98
C ARG A 261 5.03 -14.54 -5.01
N LYS A 262 4.22 -13.48 -4.78
CA LYS A 262 3.10 -13.51 -3.84
C LYS A 262 1.97 -14.35 -4.41
N LYS A 263 1.63 -14.16 -5.70
CA LYS A 263 0.63 -14.99 -6.38
C LYS A 263 1.02 -16.47 -6.35
N LYS A 264 2.27 -16.82 -6.72
CA LYS A 264 2.76 -18.21 -6.72
C LYS A 264 2.68 -18.86 -5.34
N LEU A 265 3.09 -18.14 -4.29
CA LEU A 265 2.99 -18.64 -2.92
C LEU A 265 1.52 -18.84 -2.49
N TYR A 266 0.64 -17.93 -2.89
CA TYR A 266 -0.80 -18.05 -2.63
C TYR A 266 -1.38 -19.30 -3.30
N GLU A 267 -1.12 -19.49 -4.60
CA GLU A 267 -1.58 -20.65 -5.37
C GLU A 267 -1.07 -21.97 -4.75
N ASP A 268 0.20 -22.01 -4.35
CA ASP A 268 0.78 -23.18 -3.70
C ASP A 268 0.12 -23.51 -2.36
N ILE A 269 -0.15 -22.49 -1.52
CA ILE A 269 -0.88 -22.66 -0.27
C ILE A 269 -2.27 -23.24 -0.52
N LEU A 270 -2.99 -22.74 -1.52
CA LEU A 270 -4.33 -23.24 -1.86
C LEU A 270 -4.29 -24.69 -2.37
N LYS A 271 -3.28 -25.03 -3.17
CA LYS A 271 -3.10 -26.39 -3.72
C LYS A 271 -2.79 -27.41 -2.64
N ASN A 272 -1.94 -27.05 -1.67
CA ASN A 272 -1.44 -27.94 -0.64
C ASN A 272 -2.22 -27.85 0.68
N TYR A 273 -3.36 -27.16 0.69
CA TYR A 273 -4.18 -26.99 1.88
C TYR A 273 -4.83 -28.32 2.28
N HIS A 274 -4.54 -28.81 3.49
CA HIS A 274 -5.13 -30.06 3.99
C HIS A 274 -5.25 -30.09 5.52
N TYR A 275 -5.97 -31.11 6.01
CA TYR A 275 -6.13 -31.39 7.42
C TYR A 275 -5.69 -32.82 7.72
N GLU A 276 -5.04 -33.01 8.86
CA GLU A 276 -4.78 -34.30 9.47
C GLU A 276 -5.56 -34.41 10.78
N ILE A 277 -6.06 -35.61 11.09
CA ILE A 277 -6.77 -35.90 12.34
C ILE A 277 -6.00 -37.00 13.07
N ILE A 278 -5.59 -36.73 14.31
CA ILE A 278 -4.80 -37.65 15.14
C ILE A 278 -5.54 -37.88 16.47
N ARG A 279 -5.46 -39.09 17.03
CA ARG A 279 -5.99 -39.38 18.38
C ARG A 279 -4.96 -39.03 19.45
N GLN A 280 -5.40 -38.46 20.58
CA GLN A 280 -4.49 -38.01 21.66
C GLN A 280 -3.50 -39.07 22.18
N LYS A 281 -3.85 -40.36 22.11
CA LYS A 281 -2.98 -41.49 22.49
C LYS A 281 -1.77 -41.66 21.55
N GLU A 282 -1.91 -41.30 20.27
CA GLU A 282 -0.87 -41.43 19.24
C GLU A 282 0.16 -40.28 19.30
N LEU A 283 -0.22 -39.12 19.87
CA LEU A 283 0.70 -37.99 20.02
C LEU A 283 1.77 -38.24 21.10
N LYS A 284 1.48 -39.09 22.10
CA LYS A 284 2.43 -39.45 23.18
C LYS A 284 3.48 -40.48 22.73
N SER A 285 3.20 -41.27 21.70
CA SER A 285 4.11 -42.29 21.16
C SER A 285 5.01 -41.76 20.02
N SER A 286 4.64 -40.69 19.32
CA SER A 286 5.45 -40.08 18.28
C SER A 286 6.25 -38.85 18.77
N LYS A 287 7.49 -39.07 19.21
CA LYS A 287 8.50 -38.00 19.39
C LYS A 287 8.71 -37.16 18.10
N THR A 288 8.33 -37.69 16.93
CA THR A 288 8.51 -37.09 15.61
C THR A 288 7.48 -36.00 15.25
N VAL A 289 6.28 -35.99 15.86
CA VAL A 289 5.23 -35.00 15.53
C VAL A 289 5.49 -33.66 16.23
N VAL A 290 6.12 -33.69 17.42
CA VAL A 290 6.46 -32.48 18.18
C VAL A 290 7.62 -31.71 17.53
N ALA A 291 8.49 -32.37 16.76
CA ALA A 291 9.61 -31.72 16.05
C ALA A 291 9.20 -31.05 14.72
N LYS A 292 7.95 -31.25 14.25
CA LYS A 292 7.40 -30.67 13.00
C LYS A 292 6.37 -29.54 13.25
N ILE A 293 6.09 -29.21 14.51
CA ILE A 293 5.22 -28.11 14.95
C ILE A 293 6.12 -26.97 15.42
#